data_AF-A0A0G1LLN5-F1
#
_entry.id   AF-A0A0G1LLN5-F1
#
_cell.length_a   1.000
_cell.length_b   1.000
_cell.length_c   1.000
_cell.angle_alpha   90.00
_cell.angle_beta   90.00
_cell.angle_gamma   90.00
#
_symmetry.space_group_name_H-M   'P 1'
#
loop_
_entity.id
_entity.type
_entity.pdbx_description
1 polymer ?
#
loop_
_entity_poly.entity_id
_entity_poly.type
_entity_poly.pdbx_seq_one_letter_code
_entity_poly.pdbx_strand_id
1 'polypeptide(L)'
;MSNKTRGFTLIELLVVIAIIGILSSVVLASLNTARGKGNDAKVKAQLSGARASAEIYYDNNGNYGTATAACDNMFDDAVSSMLTYATQTNYPTGANLECVSTNTAYAMSAILPGEGSPVNWCVDSTGASQRNATDLIGSGDANCD
;
A
#
# COMPACT_ATOMS: atom_id res chain seq x y z
N MET A 1 -20.78 -33.34 52.24
CA MET A 1 -20.53 -33.84 50.88
C MET A 1 -19.06 -33.63 50.53
N SER A 2 -18.32 -34.70 50.23
CA SER A 2 -16.91 -34.61 49.84
C SER A 2 -16.82 -34.21 48.36
N ASN A 3 -16.32 -33.02 48.07
CA ASN A 3 -16.11 -32.53 46.72
C ASN A 3 -14.94 -33.26 46.08
N LYS A 4 -15.23 -34.18 45.15
CA LYS A 4 -14.22 -34.90 44.38
C LYS A 4 -13.66 -33.94 43.32
N THR A 5 -12.47 -33.41 43.55
CA THR A 5 -11.75 -32.60 42.57
C THR A 5 -11.42 -33.47 41.36
N ARG A 6 -11.96 -33.12 40.19
CA ARG A 6 -11.62 -33.76 38.92
C ARG A 6 -10.33 -33.10 38.41
N GLY A 7 -9.27 -33.88 38.29
CA GLY A 7 -8.03 -33.47 37.64
C GLY A 7 -8.09 -33.72 36.13
N PHE A 8 -7.45 -32.86 35.34
CA PHE A 8 -7.21 -33.11 33.91
C PHE A 8 -6.16 -34.21 33.74
N THR A 9 -6.35 -35.05 32.71
CA THR A 9 -5.31 -36.01 32.32
C THR A 9 -4.25 -35.35 31.44
N LEU A 10 -3.01 -35.83 31.54
CA LEU A 10 -1.92 -35.35 30.69
C LEU A 10 -2.22 -35.57 29.19
N ILE A 11 -2.93 -36.64 28.84
CA ILE A 11 -3.31 -36.94 27.45
C ILE A 11 -4.36 -35.97 26.92
N GLU A 12 -5.30 -35.52 27.76
CA GLU A 12 -6.28 -34.49 27.38
C GLU A 12 -5.59 -33.17 27.06
N LEU A 13 -4.63 -32.74 27.88
CA LEU A 13 -3.88 -31.52 27.60
C LEU A 13 -2.98 -31.66 26.36
N LEU A 14 -2.40 -32.83 26.13
CA LEU A 14 -1.56 -33.09 24.95
C LEU A 14 -2.36 -33.03 23.65
N VAL A 15 -3.56 -33.60 23.62
CA VAL A 15 -4.45 -33.53 22.44
C VAL A 15 -4.88 -32.10 22.15
N VAL A 16 -5.19 -31.31 23.18
CA VAL A 16 -5.64 -29.92 23.00
C VAL A 16 -4.54 -29.05 22.38
N ILE A 17 -3.30 -29.14 22.87
CA ILE A 17 -2.20 -28.36 22.28
C ILE A 17 -1.89 -28.82 20.85
N ALA A 18 -2.07 -30.11 20.54
CA ALA A 18 -1.90 -30.62 19.19
C ALA A 18 -2.95 -30.04 18.22
N ILE A 19 -4.22 -29.99 18.63
CA ILE A 19 -5.30 -29.41 17.82
C ILE A 19 -5.09 -27.89 17.63
N ILE A 20 -4.74 -27.16 18.69
CA ILE A 20 -4.43 -25.72 18.61
C ILE A 20 -3.25 -25.48 17.66
N GLY A 21 -2.22 -26.33 17.71
CA GLY A 21 -1.09 -26.28 16.78
C GLY A 21 -1.51 -26.40 15.31
N ILE A 22 -2.37 -27.36 14.98
CA ILE A 22 -2.89 -27.55 13.62
C ILE A 22 -3.72 -26.33 13.18
N LEU A 23 -4.69 -25.91 14.00
CA LEU A 23 -5.58 -24.80 13.65
C LEU A 23 -4.83 -23.46 13.50
N SER A 24 -3.87 -23.18 14.39
CA SER A 24 -3.07 -21.95 14.36
C SER A 24 -2.24 -21.82 13.07
N SER A 25 -1.72 -22.94 12.53
CA SER A 25 -0.93 -22.93 11.29
C SER A 25 -1.74 -22.47 10.07
N VAL A 26 -2.99 -22.95 9.95
CA VAL A 26 -3.91 -22.60 8.86
C VAL A 26 -4.35 -21.13 8.98
N VAL A 27 -4.69 -20.70 10.20
CA VAL A 27 -5.10 -19.32 10.46
C VAL A 27 -3.97 -18.35 10.12
N LEU A 28 -2.72 -18.66 10.51
CA LEU A 28 -1.59 -17.78 10.24
C LEU A 28 -1.31 -17.60 8.74
N ALA A 29 -1.41 -18.69 7.96
CA ALA A 29 -1.28 -18.61 6.49
C ALA A 29 -2.35 -17.69 5.87
N SER A 30 -3.61 -17.87 6.28
CA SER A 30 -4.72 -17.03 5.78
C SER A 30 -4.59 -15.55 6.17
N LEU A 31 -4.08 -15.28 7.37
CA LEU A 31 -3.86 -13.92 7.87
C LEU A 31 -2.76 -13.19 7.09
N ASN A 32 -1.68 -13.88 6.71
CA ASN A 32 -0.62 -13.28 5.90
C ASN A 32 -1.14 -12.84 4.52
N THR A 33 -1.94 -13.68 3.85
CA THR A 33 -2.57 -13.31 2.58
C THR A 33 -3.55 -12.14 2.74
N ALA A 34 -4.36 -12.14 3.82
CA ALA A 34 -5.30 -11.05 4.09
C ALA A 34 -4.58 -9.71 4.35
N ARG A 35 -3.47 -9.73 5.11
CA ARG A 35 -2.64 -8.55 5.35
C ARG A 35 -2.02 -8.00 4.07
N GLY A 36 -1.52 -8.87 3.18
CA GLY A 36 -1.02 -8.47 1.86
C GLY A 36 -2.07 -7.70 1.06
N LYS A 37 -3.27 -8.29 0.91
CA LYS A 37 -4.39 -7.64 0.21
C LYS A 37 -4.82 -6.32 0.86
N GLY A 38 -4.79 -6.23 2.19
CA GLY A 38 -5.09 -5.01 2.93
C GLY A 38 -4.07 -3.89 2.66
N ASN A 39 -2.79 -4.24 2.61
CA ASN A 39 -1.73 -3.30 2.23
C ASN A 39 -1.89 -2.82 0.78
N ASP A 40 -2.19 -3.72 -0.15
CA ASP A 40 -2.43 -3.35 -1.55
C ASP A 40 -3.65 -2.42 -1.70
N ALA A 41 -4.72 -2.67 -0.95
CA ALA A 41 -5.89 -1.80 -0.92
C ALA A 41 -5.53 -0.40 -0.36
N LYS A 42 -4.67 -0.33 0.67
CA LYS A 42 -4.16 0.93 1.19
C LYS A 42 -3.36 1.69 0.14
N VAL A 43 -2.48 1.03 -0.61
CA VAL A 43 -1.72 1.65 -1.71
C VAL A 43 -2.65 2.24 -2.75
N LYS A 44 -3.64 1.46 -3.23
CA LYS A 44 -4.61 1.91 -4.23
C LYS A 44 -5.44 3.11 -3.73
N ALA A 45 -5.84 3.10 -2.46
CA ALA A 45 -6.57 4.20 -1.85
C ALA A 45 -5.72 5.48 -1.75
N GLN A 46 -4.44 5.36 -1.36
CA GLN A 46 -3.51 6.48 -1.32
C GLN A 46 -3.31 7.10 -2.72
N LEU A 47 -3.04 6.28 -3.73
CA LEU A 47 -2.88 6.77 -5.11
C LEU A 47 -4.16 7.35 -5.69
N SER A 48 -5.33 6.81 -5.33
CA SER A 48 -6.62 7.42 -5.69
C SER A 48 -6.80 8.82 -5.07
N GLY A 49 -6.40 9.01 -3.82
CA GLY A 49 -6.40 10.32 -3.16
C GLY A 49 -5.36 11.27 -3.75
N ALA A 50 -4.23 10.73 -4.19
CA ALA A 50 -3.18 11.47 -4.88
C ALA A 50 -3.69 12.06 -6.20
N ARG A 51 -4.45 11.30 -7.00
CA ARG A 51 -5.09 11.81 -8.23
C ARG A 51 -5.96 13.02 -7.97
N ALA A 52 -6.88 12.92 -7.00
CA ALA A 52 -7.75 14.04 -6.65
C ALA A 52 -6.95 15.26 -6.16
N SER A 53 -5.88 15.02 -5.38
CA SER A 53 -4.99 16.07 -4.91
C SER A 53 -4.21 16.73 -6.05
N ALA A 54 -3.82 15.96 -7.06
CA ALA A 54 -3.14 16.46 -8.23
C ALA A 54 -3.98 17.45 -9.02
N GLU A 55 -5.25 17.10 -9.28
CA GLU A 55 -6.17 18.00 -9.98
C GLU A 55 -6.41 19.29 -9.18
N ILE A 56 -6.66 19.19 -7.87
CA ILE A 56 -6.87 20.37 -7.03
C ILE A 56 -5.61 21.25 -7.00
N TYR A 57 -4.43 20.65 -6.91
CA TYR A 57 -3.17 21.40 -6.93
C TYR A 57 -2.96 22.09 -8.29
N TYR A 58 -3.25 21.41 -9.40
CA TYR A 58 -3.18 22.00 -10.73
C TYR A 58 -4.15 23.17 -10.90
N ASP A 59 -5.38 23.05 -10.41
CA ASP A 59 -6.38 24.12 -10.45
C ASP A 59 -5.93 25.38 -9.70
N ASN A 60 -5.19 25.22 -8.59
CA ASN A 60 -4.70 26.34 -7.79
C ASN A 60 -3.39 26.95 -8.32
N ASN A 61 -2.49 26.12 -8.87
CA ASN A 61 -1.11 26.51 -9.16
C ASN A 61 -0.77 26.54 -10.66
N GLY A 62 -1.63 25.99 -11.52
CA GLY A 62 -1.41 25.86 -12.96
C GLY A 62 -0.30 24.88 -13.36
N ASN A 63 0.16 24.04 -12.42
CA ASN A 63 1.16 22.99 -12.63
C ASN A 63 1.03 21.90 -11.55
N TYR A 64 1.68 20.74 -11.71
CA TYR A 64 1.68 19.63 -10.74
C TYR A 64 2.86 19.63 -9.76
N GLY A 65 3.63 20.72 -9.69
CA GLY A 65 4.95 20.75 -9.06
C GLY A 65 6.00 20.03 -9.91
N THR A 66 7.24 20.02 -9.44
CA THR A 66 8.34 19.30 -10.10
C THR A 66 8.89 18.26 -9.14
N ALA A 67 8.66 16.99 -9.45
CA ALA A 67 9.13 15.86 -8.67
C ALA A 67 9.81 14.82 -9.55
N THR A 68 10.89 14.25 -9.04
CA THR A 68 11.63 13.16 -9.69
C THR A 68 11.84 12.02 -8.71
N ALA A 69 11.41 10.82 -9.09
CA ALA A 69 11.62 9.51 -8.46
C ALA A 69 11.15 9.35 -7.00
N ALA A 70 11.37 10.31 -6.10
CA ALA A 70 11.04 10.24 -4.68
C ALA A 70 9.79 11.05 -4.29
N CYS A 71 9.07 11.59 -5.27
CA CYS A 71 7.89 12.45 -5.04
C CYS A 71 8.17 13.74 -4.25
N ASP A 72 9.45 14.08 -4.06
CA ASP A 72 9.86 15.33 -3.41
C ASP A 72 9.30 16.51 -4.19
N ASN A 73 8.72 17.46 -3.47
CA ASN A 73 8.09 18.68 -3.98
C ASN A 73 6.85 18.46 -4.89
N MET A 74 6.34 17.23 -4.98
CA MET A 74 5.04 16.98 -5.59
C MET A 74 3.94 17.48 -4.65
N PHE A 75 3.06 18.35 -5.15
CA PHE A 75 2.05 19.04 -4.34
C PHE A 75 2.65 19.90 -3.22
N ASP A 76 3.82 20.50 -3.43
CA ASP A 76 4.45 21.39 -2.45
C ASP A 76 3.70 22.71 -2.33
N ASP A 77 2.62 22.66 -1.56
CA ASP A 77 1.92 23.82 -1.01
C ASP A 77 2.01 23.74 0.51
N ALA A 78 2.63 24.75 1.12
CA ALA A 78 2.85 24.85 2.56
C ALA A 78 1.55 24.81 3.39
N VAL A 79 0.38 24.95 2.76
CA VAL A 79 -0.93 25.01 3.41
C VAL A 79 -1.79 23.77 3.12
N SER A 80 -1.42 22.92 2.17
CA SER A 80 -2.23 21.77 1.76
C SER A 80 -1.77 20.45 2.37
N SER A 81 -2.71 19.68 2.92
CA SER A 81 -2.47 18.31 3.41
C SER A 81 -2.21 17.28 2.30
N MET A 82 -2.12 17.72 1.04
CA MET A 82 -1.96 16.90 -0.17
C MET A 82 -0.63 16.15 -0.22
N LEU A 83 0.42 16.72 0.39
CA LEU A 83 1.75 16.08 0.49
C LEU A 83 1.69 14.70 1.17
N THR A 84 0.68 14.45 2.01
CA THR A 84 0.42 13.15 2.65
C THR A 84 0.39 12.01 1.63
N TYR A 85 -0.18 12.24 0.44
CA TYR A 85 -0.30 11.22 -0.61
C TYR A 85 1.00 10.98 -1.39
N ALA A 86 1.94 11.94 -1.36
CA ALA A 86 3.27 11.84 -1.95
C ALA A 86 4.34 11.41 -0.93
N THR A 87 3.98 11.24 0.36
CA THR A 87 4.94 10.91 1.42
C THR A 87 5.09 9.40 1.58
N GLN A 88 6.29 8.86 1.32
CA GLN A 88 6.62 7.44 1.41
C GLN A 88 6.25 6.79 2.76
N THR A 89 6.34 7.51 3.88
CA THR A 89 6.05 6.97 5.23
C THR A 89 4.56 6.64 5.44
N ASN A 90 3.66 7.16 4.60
CA ASN A 90 2.23 6.85 4.67
C ASN A 90 1.86 5.54 3.95
N TYR A 91 2.77 5.00 3.14
CA TYR A 91 2.59 3.74 2.44
C TYR A 91 3.02 2.55 3.32
N PRO A 92 2.43 1.35 3.14
CA PRO A 92 2.84 0.16 3.89
C PRO A 92 4.28 -0.23 3.56
N THR A 93 4.95 -0.93 4.49
CA THR A 93 6.30 -1.45 4.26
C THR A 93 6.35 -2.32 3.01
N GLY A 94 7.32 -2.07 2.13
CA GLY A 94 7.47 -2.75 0.85
C GLY A 94 6.71 -2.11 -0.32
N ALA A 95 5.87 -1.10 -0.08
CA ALA A 95 5.27 -0.28 -1.13
C ALA A 95 6.16 0.92 -1.42
N ASN A 96 7.23 0.71 -2.21
CA ASN A 96 8.07 1.81 -2.68
C ASN A 96 7.25 2.69 -3.62
N LEU A 97 7.20 3.99 -3.33
CA LEU A 97 6.49 5.00 -4.07
C LEU A 97 7.47 5.72 -5.00
N GLU A 98 7.07 5.91 -6.24
CA GLU A 98 7.82 6.64 -7.25
C GLU A 98 6.90 7.59 -8.00
N CYS A 99 7.37 8.83 -8.19
CA CYS A 99 6.61 9.85 -8.87
C CYS A 99 7.46 10.62 -9.86
N VAL A 100 6.81 11.01 -10.95
CA VAL A 100 7.34 11.93 -11.95
C VAL A 100 6.29 13.00 -12.14
N SER A 101 6.67 14.27 -11.97
CA SER A 101 5.80 15.38 -12.35
C SER A 101 6.55 16.44 -13.14
N THR A 102 5.84 16.96 -14.12
CA THR A 102 6.21 18.10 -14.96
C THR A 102 5.13 19.17 -14.81
N ASN A 103 5.30 20.30 -15.49
CA ASN A 103 4.29 21.36 -15.45
C ASN A 103 2.91 20.93 -15.94
N THR A 104 2.81 19.94 -16.83
CA THR A 104 1.55 19.58 -17.50
C THR A 104 1.13 18.14 -17.33
N ALA A 105 1.99 17.30 -16.76
CA ALA A 105 1.72 15.88 -16.61
C ALA A 105 2.33 15.35 -15.30
N TYR A 106 1.69 14.36 -14.71
CA TYR A 106 2.19 13.64 -13.55
C TYR A 106 1.92 12.15 -13.69
N ALA A 107 2.74 11.37 -13.00
CA ALA A 107 2.56 9.95 -12.78
C ALA A 107 3.03 9.59 -11.38
N MET A 108 2.30 8.71 -10.71
CA MET A 108 2.65 8.15 -9.42
C MET A 108 2.44 6.65 -9.45
N SER A 109 3.45 5.88 -9.06
CA SER A 109 3.37 4.44 -8.93
C SER A 109 3.84 3.99 -7.56
N ALA A 110 3.23 2.92 -7.07
CA ALA A 110 3.71 2.28 -5.85
C ALA A 110 3.62 0.76 -5.96
N ILE A 111 4.64 0.07 -5.43
CA ILE A 111 4.68 -1.40 -5.40
C ILE A 111 3.48 -1.92 -4.60
N LEU A 112 2.88 -3.01 -5.07
CA LEU A 112 1.86 -3.77 -4.35
C LEU A 112 2.53 -4.89 -3.53
N PRO A 113 2.80 -4.67 -2.22
CA PRO A 113 3.58 -5.61 -1.42
C PRO A 113 2.91 -6.97 -1.23
N GLY A 114 1.58 -7.06 -1.37
CA GLY A 114 0.84 -8.31 -1.32
C GLY A 114 0.91 -9.14 -2.60
N GLU A 115 1.24 -8.52 -3.73
CA GLU A 115 1.39 -9.20 -5.03
C GLU A 115 2.86 -9.53 -5.37
N GLY A 116 3.81 -8.87 -4.72
CA GLY A 116 5.24 -9.07 -4.91
C GLY A 116 5.84 -8.14 -5.98
N SER A 117 7.12 -7.79 -5.82
CA SER A 117 7.87 -6.99 -6.78
C SER A 117 8.09 -7.78 -8.09
N PRO A 118 7.95 -7.17 -9.29
CA PRO A 118 7.84 -5.73 -9.56
C PRO A 118 6.42 -5.18 -9.67
N VAL A 119 5.38 -5.92 -9.27
CA VAL A 119 3.99 -5.47 -9.50
C VAL A 119 3.69 -4.16 -8.77
N ASN A 120 3.20 -3.18 -9.52
CA ASN A 120 2.85 -1.87 -8.99
C ASN A 120 1.42 -1.45 -9.39
N TRP A 121 0.92 -0.44 -8.69
CA TRP A 121 -0.25 0.32 -9.10
C TRP A 121 0.19 1.70 -9.54
N CYS A 122 -0.25 2.12 -10.71
CA CYS A 122 0.12 3.38 -11.31
C CYS A 122 -1.11 4.25 -11.57
N VAL A 123 -0.97 5.56 -11.32
CA VAL A 123 -1.92 6.60 -11.69
C VAL A 123 -1.22 7.75 -12.41
N ASP A 124 -1.88 8.36 -13.38
CA ASP A 124 -1.32 9.49 -14.14
C ASP A 124 -2.34 10.58 -14.49
N SER A 125 -1.83 11.66 -15.04
CA SER A 125 -2.58 12.83 -15.54
C SER A 125 -3.47 12.55 -16.76
N THR A 126 -3.30 11.43 -17.46
CA THR A 126 -4.20 11.01 -18.55
C THR A 126 -5.46 10.31 -18.01
N GLY A 127 -5.48 10.05 -16.71
CA GLY A 127 -6.57 9.38 -16.02
C GLY A 127 -6.34 7.88 -15.81
N ALA A 128 -5.13 7.37 -16.09
CA ALA A 128 -4.81 5.98 -15.85
C ALA A 128 -4.94 5.63 -14.37
N SER A 129 -5.39 4.41 -14.11
CA SER A 129 -5.41 3.81 -12.78
C SER A 129 -5.40 2.31 -12.95
N GLN A 130 -4.19 1.79 -13.07
CA GLN A 130 -4.00 0.43 -13.52
C GLN A 130 -2.85 -0.26 -12.80
N ARG A 131 -2.88 -1.59 -12.93
CA ARG A 131 -1.87 -2.48 -12.39
C ARG A 131 -0.84 -2.73 -13.47
N ASN A 132 0.42 -2.41 -13.20
CA ASN A 132 1.53 -2.73 -14.10
C ASN A 132 2.33 -3.90 -13.51
N ALA A 133 2.78 -4.78 -14.40
CA ALA A 133 3.60 -5.94 -14.07
C ALA A 133 5.10 -5.70 -14.31
N THR A 134 5.45 -4.46 -14.66
CA THR A 134 6.80 -3.95 -14.89
C THR A 134 7.27 -3.15 -13.67
N ASP A 135 8.55 -2.78 -13.65
CA ASP A 135 9.10 -1.89 -12.61
C ASP A 135 8.30 -0.58 -12.50
N LEU A 136 8.56 0.15 -11.40
CA LEU A 136 8.01 1.48 -11.17
C LEU A 136 8.26 2.40 -12.37
N ILE A 137 7.44 3.45 -12.46
CA ILE A 137 7.51 4.42 -13.56
C ILE A 137 8.95 4.92 -13.67
N GLY A 138 9.57 4.69 -14.83
CA GLY A 138 10.96 5.08 -15.05
C GLY A 138 11.16 6.57 -14.84
N SER A 139 12.35 6.96 -14.37
CA SER A 139 12.68 8.37 -14.14
C SER A 139 12.53 9.18 -15.44
N GLY A 140 11.44 9.95 -15.55
CA GLY A 140 11.15 10.83 -16.68
C GLY A 140 9.85 10.54 -17.45
N ASP A 141 9.23 9.38 -17.21
CA ASP A 141 7.95 9.05 -17.84
C ASP A 141 6.79 9.54 -16.98
N ALA A 142 5.93 10.39 -17.55
CA ALA A 142 4.76 10.95 -16.85
C ALA A 142 3.47 10.17 -17.12
N ASN A 143 3.59 8.91 -17.56
CA ASN A 143 2.47 8.05 -17.95
C ASN A 143 2.59 6.65 -17.34
N CYS A 144 1.44 6.03 -17.11
CA CYS A 144 1.34 4.65 -16.66
C CYS A 144 1.36 3.67 -17.84
N ASP A 145 2.51 3.48 -18.47
CA ASP A 145 2.69 2.58 -19.61
C ASP A 145 3.27 1.20 -19.22
#